data_AF-A0A7X6Q4L6-F1
#
_entry.id   AF-A0A7X6Q4L6-F1
#
_cell.length_a   1.000
_cell.length_b   1.000
_cell.length_c   1.000
_cell.angle_alpha   90.00
_cell.angle_beta   90.00
_cell.angle_gamma   90.00
#
_symmetry.space_group_name_H-M   'P 1'
#
loop_
_entity.id
_entity.type
_entity.pdbx_description
1 polymer ?
#
loop_
_entity_poly.entity_id
_entity_poly.type
_entity_poly.pdbx_seq_one_letter_code
_entity_poly.pdbx_strand_id
1 'polypeptide(L)'
;MITMSRKGFNRAADIPDYVLQALSRGEIQTVTLTECMALDQALLVRTVFPELSSASLKAVDEACHLGILKRMNRIGVILLEELGTAGIDRCLSHRVDTVRGWACFMIGAQDDLSNKTRLTRIRPLADDMHFGVREWSWMAVRPHLVRKLDEAINYLSKWTTESSANLRRFASEALRPRGVWCSHIVELKREPEKALPILSAL
;
A
#
# COMPACT_ATOMS: atom_id res chain seq x y z
N MET A 1 -27.03 -10.13 6.87
CA MET A 1 -27.30 -9.32 5.66
C MET A 1 -26.08 -9.40 4.76
N ILE A 2 -26.22 -10.01 3.58
CA ILE A 2 -25.17 -9.96 2.56
C ILE A 2 -25.17 -8.53 2.03
N THR A 3 -24.24 -7.68 2.47
CA THR A 3 -23.96 -6.42 1.78
C THR A 3 -23.50 -6.79 0.37
N MET A 4 -24.36 -6.61 -0.63
CA MET A 4 -23.99 -6.84 -2.02
C MET A 4 -22.75 -6.00 -2.33
N SER A 5 -21.65 -6.66 -2.68
CA SER A 5 -20.41 -5.99 -3.07
C SER A 5 -20.66 -5.20 -4.35
N ARG A 6 -20.44 -3.88 -4.32
CA ARG A 6 -20.56 -3.01 -5.49
C ARG A 6 -19.69 -3.53 -6.64
N LYS A 7 -20.25 -3.62 -7.85
CA LYS A 7 -19.47 -3.88 -9.06
C LYS A 7 -18.71 -2.61 -9.45
N GLY A 8 -17.42 -2.75 -9.76
CA GLY A 8 -16.61 -1.62 -10.17
C GLY A 8 -16.51 -1.40 -11.66
N PHE A 9 -15.81 -0.32 -12.01
CA PHE A 9 -15.63 0.13 -13.37
C PHE A 9 -14.21 -0.17 -13.86
N ASN A 10 -14.08 -0.66 -15.09
CA ASN A 10 -12.78 -0.99 -15.69
C ASN A 10 -12.23 0.13 -16.58
N ARG A 11 -13.06 1.13 -16.93
CA ARG A 11 -12.68 2.31 -17.72
C ARG A 11 -13.06 3.57 -16.94
N ALA A 12 -12.18 4.57 -16.94
CA ALA A 12 -12.40 5.81 -16.20
C ALA A 12 -13.63 6.58 -16.71
N ALA A 13 -13.83 6.59 -18.03
CA ALA A 13 -14.98 7.24 -18.67
C ALA A 13 -16.34 6.60 -18.32
N ASP A 14 -16.33 5.38 -17.79
CA ASP A 14 -17.56 4.66 -17.44
C ASP A 14 -17.92 4.87 -15.96
N ILE A 15 -17.08 5.53 -15.16
CA ILE A 15 -17.34 5.83 -13.75
C ILE A 15 -18.37 6.97 -13.68
N PRO A 16 -19.58 6.75 -13.12
CA PRO A 16 -20.54 7.82 -12.93
C PRO A 16 -20.01 8.88 -11.97
N ASP A 17 -20.33 10.15 -12.22
CA ASP A 17 -19.86 11.29 -11.39
C ASP A 17 -20.17 11.11 -9.91
N TYR A 18 -21.36 10.60 -9.57
CA TYR A 18 -21.75 10.36 -8.18
C TYR A 18 -20.88 9.29 -7.49
N VAL A 19 -20.43 8.27 -8.23
CA VAL A 19 -19.49 7.26 -7.73
C VAL A 19 -18.11 7.89 -7.52
N LEU A 20 -17.63 8.64 -8.51
CA LEU A 20 -16.33 9.29 -8.44
C LEU A 20 -16.25 10.27 -7.27
N GLN A 21 -17.31 11.05 -7.06
CA GLN A 21 -17.43 11.96 -5.94
C GLN A 21 -17.47 11.23 -4.59
N ALA A 22 -18.23 10.13 -4.49
CA ALA A 22 -18.30 9.33 -3.26
C ALA A 22 -16.93 8.69 -2.91
N LEU A 23 -16.19 8.22 -3.92
CA LEU A 23 -14.80 7.75 -3.73
C LEU A 23 -13.90 8.90 -3.24
N SER A 24 -13.99 10.06 -3.87
CA SER A 24 -13.13 11.22 -3.60
C SER A 24 -13.42 11.88 -2.25
N ARG A 25 -14.64 11.76 -1.71
CA ARG A 25 -15.00 12.17 -0.33
C ARG A 25 -14.77 11.07 0.71
N GLY A 26 -14.30 9.89 0.31
CA GLY A 26 -14.08 8.77 1.22
C GLY A 26 -15.37 8.13 1.77
N GLU A 27 -16.49 8.32 1.08
CA GLU A 27 -17.80 7.75 1.44
C GLU A 27 -17.89 6.27 1.08
N ILE A 28 -17.11 5.81 0.11
CA ILE A 28 -16.97 4.41 -0.31
C ILE A 28 -15.51 4.09 -0.63
N GLN A 29 -15.15 2.81 -0.59
CA GLN A 29 -13.85 2.32 -1.05
C GLN A 29 -13.89 1.97 -2.55
N THR A 30 -12.71 1.96 -3.17
CA THR A 30 -12.56 1.47 -4.55
C THR A 30 -12.88 -0.02 -4.62
N VAL A 31 -13.13 -0.53 -5.81
CA VAL A 31 -13.18 -1.97 -6.06
C VAL A 31 -12.37 -2.39 -7.29
N THR A 32 -11.87 -1.42 -8.07
CA THR A 32 -10.96 -1.64 -9.20
C THR A 32 -9.77 -0.68 -9.16
N LEU A 33 -8.68 -1.05 -9.84
CA LEU A 33 -7.54 -0.16 -10.02
C LEU A 33 -7.94 1.11 -10.77
N THR A 34 -8.85 1.01 -11.74
CA THR A 34 -9.32 2.16 -12.53
C THR A 34 -9.99 3.20 -11.64
N GLU A 35 -10.80 2.80 -10.66
CA GLU A 35 -11.38 3.71 -9.67
C GLU A 35 -10.32 4.32 -8.76
N CYS A 36 -9.36 3.52 -8.29
CA CYS A 36 -8.23 3.99 -7.48
C CYS A 36 -7.39 5.04 -8.22
N MET A 37 -7.26 4.92 -9.54
CA MET A 37 -6.55 5.89 -10.38
C MET A 37 -7.38 7.14 -10.69
N ALA A 38 -8.72 7.03 -10.67
CA ALA A 38 -9.62 8.12 -11.06
C ALA A 38 -9.98 9.04 -9.89
N LEU A 39 -10.09 8.52 -8.66
CA LEU A 39 -10.51 9.32 -7.51
C LEU A 39 -9.60 10.52 -7.25
N ASP A 40 -10.19 11.62 -6.78
CA ASP A 40 -9.47 12.82 -6.39
C ASP A 40 -8.84 12.63 -5.00
N GLN A 41 -7.53 12.38 -4.99
CA GLN A 41 -6.78 12.18 -3.76
C GLN A 41 -6.59 13.47 -2.97
N ALA A 42 -6.57 14.65 -3.61
CA ALA A 42 -6.44 15.92 -2.91
C ALA A 42 -7.72 16.22 -2.11
N LEU A 43 -8.89 16.00 -2.72
CA LEU A 43 -10.17 16.08 -2.02
C LEU A 43 -10.26 15.05 -0.88
N LEU A 44 -9.80 13.82 -1.12
CA LEU A 44 -9.81 12.78 -0.10
C LEU A 44 -8.94 13.15 1.09
N VAL A 45 -7.71 13.66 0.86
CA VAL A 45 -6.83 14.13 1.94
C VAL A 45 -7.51 15.23 2.75
N ARG A 46 -8.09 16.25 2.09
CA ARG A 46 -8.77 17.36 2.79
C ARG A 46 -9.97 16.90 3.60
N THR A 47 -10.67 15.87 3.13
CA THR A 47 -11.83 15.31 3.82
C THR A 47 -11.41 14.49 5.04
N VAL A 48 -10.36 13.68 4.89
CA VAL A 48 -9.91 12.76 5.94
C VAL A 48 -9.06 13.46 6.98
N PHE A 49 -8.28 14.49 6.61
CA PHE A 49 -7.36 15.22 7.48
C PHE A 49 -7.57 16.74 7.34
N PRO A 50 -8.72 17.28 7.81
CA PRO A 50 -9.01 18.71 7.72
C PRO A 50 -8.02 19.59 8.52
N GLU A 51 -7.26 18.99 9.44
CA GLU A 51 -6.30 19.66 10.30
C GLU A 51 -4.91 19.89 9.68
N LEU A 52 -4.63 19.38 8.47
CA LEU A 52 -3.32 19.54 7.82
C LEU A 52 -3.01 21.01 7.55
N SER A 53 -1.73 21.39 7.71
CA SER A 53 -1.27 22.73 7.35
C SER A 53 -1.45 23.05 5.86
N SER A 54 -1.59 24.34 5.55
CA SER A 54 -1.68 24.82 4.16
C SER A 54 -0.47 24.42 3.31
N ALA A 55 0.71 24.29 3.93
CA ALA A 55 1.93 23.85 3.25
C ALA A 55 1.82 22.38 2.83
N SER A 56 1.38 21.51 3.74
CA SER A 56 1.16 20.08 3.48
C SER A 56 0.05 19.87 2.44
N LEU A 57 -1.03 20.65 2.50
CA LEU A 57 -2.10 20.61 1.49
C LEU A 57 -1.62 21.02 0.10
N LYS A 58 -0.78 22.05 -0.02
CA LYS A 58 -0.16 22.45 -1.30
C LYS A 58 0.75 21.34 -1.84
N ALA A 59 1.55 20.71 -0.98
CA ALA A 59 2.42 19.61 -1.37
C ALA A 59 1.62 18.37 -1.85
N VAL A 60 0.42 18.15 -1.29
CA VAL A 60 -0.52 17.11 -1.76
C VAL A 60 -1.07 17.44 -3.14
N ASP A 61 -1.44 18.69 -3.40
CA ASP A 61 -1.90 19.12 -4.74
C ASP A 61 -0.78 18.88 -5.78
N GLU A 62 0.46 19.25 -5.46
CA GLU A 62 1.63 19.00 -6.31
C GLU A 62 1.86 17.49 -6.55
N ALA A 63 1.72 16.67 -5.50
CA ALA A 63 1.86 15.21 -5.61
C ALA A 63 0.79 14.58 -6.52
N CYS A 64 -0.40 15.18 -6.62
CA CYS A 64 -1.48 14.68 -7.47
C CYS A 64 -1.17 14.76 -8.97
N HIS A 65 -0.18 15.55 -9.38
CA HIS A 65 0.31 15.55 -10.76
C HIS A 65 1.26 14.38 -11.08
N LEU A 66 1.68 13.61 -10.07
CA LEU A 66 2.54 12.43 -10.27
C LEU A 66 1.73 11.21 -10.70
N GLY A 67 2.42 10.24 -11.31
CA GLY A 67 1.88 8.90 -11.53
C GLY A 67 1.53 8.19 -10.21
N ILE A 68 0.55 7.28 -10.26
CA ILE A 68 -0.13 6.73 -9.06
C ILE A 68 0.82 6.24 -7.96
N LEU A 69 1.86 5.46 -8.27
CA LEU A 69 2.79 4.98 -7.25
C LEU A 69 3.56 6.11 -6.57
N LYS A 70 4.08 7.07 -7.35
CA LYS A 70 4.79 8.24 -6.82
C LYS A 70 3.87 9.13 -6.00
N ARG A 71 2.61 9.29 -6.44
CA ARG A 71 1.57 10.04 -5.72
C ARG A 71 1.27 9.40 -4.36
N MET A 72 0.98 8.10 -4.34
CA MET A 72 0.70 7.35 -3.10
C MET A 72 1.88 7.43 -2.11
N ASN A 73 3.11 7.27 -2.62
CA ASN A 73 4.31 7.40 -1.81
C ASN A 73 4.47 8.83 -1.25
N ARG A 74 4.39 9.86 -2.11
CA ARG A 74 4.60 11.24 -1.68
C ARG A 74 3.54 11.71 -0.68
N ILE A 75 2.27 11.36 -0.88
CA ILE A 75 1.22 11.66 0.10
C ILE A 75 1.47 10.92 1.41
N GLY A 76 1.87 9.64 1.37
CA GLY A 76 2.26 8.92 2.58
C GLY A 76 3.40 9.58 3.35
N VAL A 77 4.42 10.11 2.65
CA VAL A 77 5.52 10.87 3.28
C VAL A 77 5.00 12.16 3.93
N ILE A 78 4.20 12.96 3.21
CA ILE A 78 3.63 14.21 3.75
C ILE A 78 2.80 13.95 5.00
N LEU A 79 1.95 12.93 4.97
CA LEU A 79 1.13 12.56 6.12
C LEU A 79 1.99 12.11 7.31
N LEU A 80 3.09 11.40 7.06
CA LEU A 80 4.01 10.99 8.13
C LEU A 80 4.74 12.19 8.74
N GLU A 81 5.20 13.12 7.91
CA GLU A 81 5.90 14.34 8.35
C GLU A 81 5.00 15.21 9.23
N GLU A 82 3.73 15.38 8.87
CA GLU A 82 2.79 16.22 9.62
C GLU A 82 2.16 15.50 10.83
N LEU A 83 1.74 14.25 10.67
CA LEU A 83 0.92 13.54 11.67
C LEU A 83 1.72 12.55 12.52
N GLY A 84 2.96 12.25 12.14
CA GLY A 84 3.80 11.26 12.81
C GLY A 84 3.19 9.86 12.82
N THR A 85 3.58 9.07 13.82
CA THR A 85 3.09 7.69 13.98
C THR A 85 1.60 7.60 14.32
N ALA A 86 1.03 8.62 14.98
CA ALA A 86 -0.41 8.68 15.26
C ALA A 86 -1.25 8.73 13.97
N GLY A 87 -0.72 9.38 12.92
CA GLY A 87 -1.34 9.36 11.60
C GLY A 87 -1.41 7.95 10.99
N ILE A 88 -0.42 7.09 11.25
CA ILE A 88 -0.41 5.70 10.78
C ILE A 88 -1.58 4.93 11.39
N ASP A 89 -1.77 5.03 12.71
CA ASP A 89 -2.82 4.30 13.42
C ASP A 89 -4.23 4.75 12.99
N ARG A 90 -4.39 6.05 12.73
CA ARG A 90 -5.61 6.61 12.13
C ARG A 90 -5.85 6.07 10.73
N CYS A 91 -4.81 6.00 9.89
CA CYS A 91 -4.96 5.48 8.54
C CYS A 91 -5.28 3.97 8.54
N LEU A 92 -4.61 3.19 9.39
CA LEU A 92 -4.78 1.74 9.51
C LEU A 92 -6.23 1.32 9.80
N SER A 93 -6.91 2.07 10.66
CA SER A 93 -8.29 1.81 11.08
C SER A 93 -9.34 2.39 10.13
N HIS A 94 -8.93 3.10 9.08
CA HIS A 94 -9.84 3.83 8.20
C HIS A 94 -10.61 2.89 7.24
N ARG A 95 -11.88 3.20 6.96
CA ARG A 95 -12.75 2.38 6.07
C ARG A 95 -12.39 2.45 4.59
N VAL A 96 -11.75 3.54 4.14
CA VAL A 96 -11.34 3.75 2.74
C VAL A 96 -9.99 3.11 2.48
N ASP A 97 -9.92 2.30 1.44
CA ASP A 97 -8.74 1.55 1.01
C ASP A 97 -7.54 2.45 0.66
N THR A 98 -7.76 3.57 -0.02
CA THR A 98 -6.68 4.49 -0.40
C THR A 98 -6.01 5.11 0.83
N VAL A 99 -6.78 5.40 1.89
CA VAL A 99 -6.26 5.91 3.17
C VAL A 99 -5.41 4.84 3.87
N ARG A 100 -5.88 3.60 3.92
CA ARG A 100 -5.06 2.46 4.40
C ARG A 100 -3.81 2.25 3.53
N GLY A 101 -3.92 2.49 2.22
CA GLY A 101 -2.80 2.49 1.28
C GLY A 101 -1.72 3.54 1.61
N TRP A 102 -2.11 4.75 2.03
CA TRP A 102 -1.13 5.74 2.51
C TRP A 102 -0.42 5.27 3.79
N ALA A 103 -1.09 4.54 4.69
CA ALA A 103 -0.45 3.93 5.84
C ALA A 103 0.70 2.98 5.44
N CYS A 104 0.55 2.22 4.35
CA CYS A 104 1.63 1.40 3.80
C CYS A 104 2.87 2.26 3.53
N PHE A 105 2.69 3.38 2.83
CA PHE A 105 3.78 4.28 2.46
C PHE A 105 4.33 5.09 3.63
N MET A 106 3.53 5.43 4.64
CA MET A 106 4.02 5.99 5.91
C MET A 106 4.91 4.98 6.66
N ILE A 107 4.56 3.69 6.65
CA ILE A 107 5.43 2.63 7.20
C ILE A 107 6.70 2.49 6.36
N GLY A 108 6.58 2.55 5.03
CA GLY A 108 7.69 2.51 4.09
C GLY A 108 8.64 3.71 4.19
N ALA A 109 8.17 4.87 4.61
CA ALA A 109 8.97 6.10 4.68
C ALA A 109 9.89 6.19 5.90
N GLN A 110 9.71 5.34 6.91
CA GLN A 110 10.56 5.35 8.12
C GLN A 110 11.84 4.56 7.87
N ASP A 111 12.96 5.23 7.63
CA ASP A 111 14.23 4.58 7.25
C ASP A 111 14.88 3.77 8.38
N ASP A 112 14.69 4.17 9.64
CA ASP A 112 15.38 3.58 10.79
C ASP A 112 14.77 2.28 11.29
N LEU A 113 13.65 1.82 10.72
CA LEU A 113 13.02 0.56 11.14
C LEU A 113 13.80 -0.66 10.63
N SER A 114 14.06 -1.59 11.55
CA SER A 114 14.50 -2.94 11.20
C SER A 114 13.46 -3.66 10.34
N ASN A 115 13.90 -4.66 9.55
CA ASN A 115 12.97 -5.47 8.75
C ASN A 115 11.93 -6.17 9.63
N LYS A 116 12.33 -6.64 10.83
CA LYS A 116 11.39 -7.21 11.81
C LYS A 116 10.28 -6.24 12.17
N THR A 117 10.63 -5.03 12.63
CA THR A 117 9.64 -4.03 13.05
C THR A 117 8.77 -3.59 11.88
N ARG A 118 9.37 -3.38 10.70
CA ARG A 118 8.65 -3.00 9.49
C ARG A 118 7.64 -4.07 9.07
N LEU A 119 8.04 -5.34 9.07
CA LEU A 119 7.16 -6.47 8.75
C LEU A 119 6.05 -6.63 9.79
N THR A 120 6.33 -6.43 11.08
CA THR A 120 5.29 -6.41 12.11
C THR A 120 4.25 -5.31 11.84
N ARG A 121 4.69 -4.09 11.51
CA ARG A 121 3.78 -2.95 11.28
C ARG A 121 3.00 -3.05 9.97
N ILE A 122 3.58 -3.62 8.92
CA ILE A 122 2.89 -3.77 7.63
C ILE A 122 1.91 -4.94 7.62
N ARG A 123 2.05 -5.89 8.55
CA ARG A 123 1.28 -7.15 8.57
C ARG A 123 -0.24 -6.97 8.48
N PRO A 124 -0.91 -6.05 9.21
CA PRO A 124 -2.34 -5.85 9.07
C PRO A 124 -2.77 -5.41 7.66
N LEU A 125 -1.93 -4.63 6.98
CA LEU A 125 -2.16 -4.13 5.62
C LEU A 125 -1.84 -5.19 4.56
N ALA A 126 -0.85 -6.05 4.83
CA ALA A 126 -0.56 -7.23 4.03
C ALA A 126 -1.72 -8.25 4.06
N ASP A 127 -2.44 -8.31 5.19
CA ASP A 127 -3.62 -9.16 5.38
C ASP A 127 -4.97 -8.47 5.06
N ASP A 128 -4.94 -7.23 4.55
CA ASP A 128 -6.15 -6.45 4.31
C ASP A 128 -7.10 -7.15 3.32
N MET A 129 -8.41 -7.03 3.52
CA MET A 129 -9.41 -7.61 2.62
C MET A 129 -9.44 -6.93 1.25
N HIS A 130 -9.06 -5.66 1.17
CA HIS A 130 -9.02 -4.89 -0.05
C HIS A 130 -7.76 -5.17 -0.86
N PHE A 131 -7.92 -5.60 -2.12
CA PHE A 131 -6.80 -6.00 -2.98
C PHE A 131 -5.75 -4.89 -3.14
N GLY A 132 -6.19 -3.64 -3.33
CA GLY A 132 -5.28 -2.50 -3.52
C GLY A 132 -4.38 -2.25 -2.31
N VAL A 133 -4.90 -2.41 -1.09
CA VAL A 133 -4.11 -2.24 0.14
C VAL A 133 -3.01 -3.30 0.21
N ARG A 134 -3.34 -4.56 -0.15
CA ARG A 134 -2.36 -5.63 -0.24
C ARG A 134 -1.26 -5.36 -1.26
N GLU A 135 -1.57 -4.75 -2.41
CA GLU A 135 -0.54 -4.31 -3.38
C GLU A 135 0.35 -3.21 -2.81
N TRP A 136 -0.24 -2.16 -2.23
CA TRP A 136 0.53 -1.06 -1.65
C TRP A 136 1.44 -1.53 -0.52
N SER A 137 0.98 -2.51 0.25
CA SER A 137 1.71 -3.03 1.42
C SER A 137 3.11 -3.54 1.06
N TRP A 138 3.24 -4.37 0.02
CA TRP A 138 4.54 -4.93 -0.35
C TRP A 138 5.38 -3.88 -1.09
N MET A 139 4.76 -3.06 -1.95
CA MET A 139 5.46 -2.02 -2.71
C MET A 139 6.15 -1.02 -1.76
N ALA A 140 5.46 -0.63 -0.69
CA ALA A 140 5.97 0.38 0.24
C ALA A 140 7.19 -0.08 1.03
N VAL A 141 7.28 -1.37 1.39
CA VAL A 141 8.38 -1.88 2.24
C VAL A 141 9.49 -2.57 1.44
N ARG A 142 9.22 -2.96 0.19
CA ARG A 142 10.18 -3.70 -0.66
C ARG A 142 11.56 -3.07 -0.76
N PRO A 143 11.75 -1.74 -0.93
CA PRO A 143 13.09 -1.16 -0.98
C PRO A 143 13.93 -1.47 0.27
N HIS A 144 13.30 -1.60 1.43
CA HIS A 144 13.96 -1.94 2.69
C HIS A 144 14.27 -3.42 2.78
N LEU A 145 13.33 -4.27 2.38
CA LEU A 145 13.52 -5.72 2.37
C LEU A 145 14.68 -6.13 1.46
N VAL A 146 14.78 -5.51 0.28
CA VAL A 146 15.85 -5.80 -0.69
C VAL A 146 17.24 -5.37 -0.18
N ARG A 147 17.33 -4.31 0.63
CA ARG A 147 18.63 -3.87 1.20
C ARG A 147 19.24 -4.89 2.16
N LYS A 148 18.41 -5.71 2.80
CA LYS A 148 18.84 -6.78 3.72
C LYS A 148 18.10 -8.06 3.35
N LEU A 149 18.39 -8.56 2.13
CA LEU A 149 17.60 -9.60 1.47
C LEU A 149 17.54 -10.91 2.27
N ASP A 150 18.68 -11.42 2.75
CA ASP A 150 18.72 -12.67 3.53
C ASP A 150 17.91 -12.57 4.84
N GLU A 151 17.98 -11.41 5.52
CA GLU A 151 17.17 -11.13 6.70
C GLU A 151 15.68 -11.13 6.35
N ALA A 152 15.31 -10.47 5.24
CA ALA A 152 13.94 -10.43 4.76
C ALA A 152 13.41 -11.82 4.40
N ILE A 153 14.20 -12.64 3.70
CA ILE A 153 13.85 -14.02 3.36
C ILE A 153 13.57 -14.82 4.63
N ASN A 154 14.45 -14.77 5.63
CA ASN A 154 14.26 -15.49 6.89
C ASN A 154 12.94 -15.11 7.60
N TYR A 155 12.58 -13.83 7.62
CA TYR A 155 11.30 -13.41 8.20
C TYR A 155 10.10 -13.82 7.35
N LEU A 156 10.15 -13.66 6.02
CA LEU A 156 9.04 -13.97 5.13
C LEU A 156 8.81 -15.48 4.97
N SER A 157 9.84 -16.32 5.11
CA SER A 157 9.68 -17.78 5.16
C SER A 157 8.82 -18.23 6.34
N LYS A 158 8.69 -17.43 7.40
CA LYS A 158 7.77 -17.74 8.51
C LYS A 158 6.32 -17.38 8.17
N TRP A 159 6.11 -16.48 7.21
CA TRP A 159 4.78 -16.08 6.79
C TRP A 159 4.13 -17.09 5.82
N THR A 160 4.91 -18.01 5.25
CA THR A 160 4.39 -19.05 4.34
C THR A 160 3.55 -20.10 5.05
N THR A 161 3.66 -20.22 6.38
CA THR A 161 2.86 -21.15 7.20
C THR A 161 1.67 -20.49 7.88
N GLU A 162 1.42 -19.21 7.61
CA GLU A 162 0.29 -18.46 8.18
C GLU A 162 -1.03 -19.01 7.64
N SER A 163 -2.07 -18.98 8.47
CA SER A 163 -3.42 -19.40 8.07
C SER A 163 -3.99 -18.51 6.97
N SER A 164 -3.69 -17.21 7.01
CA SER A 164 -4.12 -16.27 5.97
C SER A 164 -3.40 -16.49 4.64
N ALA A 165 -4.17 -16.72 3.59
CA ALA A 165 -3.68 -16.77 2.22
C ALA A 165 -3.07 -15.43 1.77
N ASN A 166 -3.53 -14.30 2.32
CA ASN A 166 -3.00 -12.98 1.97
C ASN A 166 -1.56 -12.80 2.48
N LEU A 167 -1.29 -13.25 3.71
CA LEU A 167 0.05 -13.20 4.30
C LEU A 167 1.03 -14.14 3.57
N ARG A 168 0.57 -15.36 3.24
CA ARG A 168 1.33 -16.28 2.39
C ARG A 168 1.63 -15.67 1.02
N ARG A 169 0.65 -15.02 0.39
CA ARG A 169 0.82 -14.31 -0.88
C ARG A 169 1.82 -13.16 -0.74
N PHE A 170 1.75 -12.36 0.32
CA PHE A 170 2.69 -11.26 0.57
C PHE A 170 4.14 -11.77 0.63
N ALA A 171 4.39 -12.89 1.31
CA ALA A 171 5.72 -13.48 1.42
C ALA A 171 6.36 -13.76 0.07
N SER A 172 5.60 -14.31 -0.88
CA SER A 172 6.07 -14.54 -2.25
C SER A 172 6.16 -13.24 -3.07
N GLU A 173 5.12 -12.41 -3.03
CA GLU A 173 5.00 -11.22 -3.88
C GLU A 173 6.08 -10.18 -3.58
N ALA A 174 6.34 -9.92 -2.30
CA ALA A 174 7.24 -8.86 -1.86
C ALA A 174 8.66 -9.00 -2.41
N LEU A 175 9.10 -10.24 -2.69
CA LEU A 175 10.44 -10.56 -3.19
C LEU A 175 10.45 -11.14 -4.61
N ARG A 176 9.37 -11.02 -5.39
CA ARG A 176 9.39 -11.43 -6.81
C ARG A 176 10.58 -10.79 -7.55
N PRO A 177 11.44 -11.56 -8.25
CA PRO A 177 12.63 -10.99 -8.90
C PRO A 177 12.29 -9.95 -9.97
N ARG A 178 11.15 -10.15 -10.64
CA ARG A 178 10.55 -9.23 -11.62
C ARG A 178 9.12 -8.91 -11.20
N GLY A 179 8.84 -7.64 -10.92
CA GLY A 179 7.50 -7.17 -10.55
C GLY A 179 7.14 -5.90 -11.32
N VAL A 180 5.84 -5.61 -11.39
CA VAL A 180 5.32 -4.39 -12.00
C VAL A 180 5.45 -3.25 -10.99
N TRP A 181 5.82 -2.06 -11.46
CA TRP A 181 6.03 -0.86 -10.63
C TRP A 181 7.05 -1.02 -9.50
N CYS A 182 8.03 -1.91 -9.67
CA CYS A 182 9.13 -2.05 -8.73
C CYS A 182 10.44 -2.35 -9.45
N SER A 183 11.56 -2.01 -8.81
CA SER A 183 12.87 -2.42 -9.29
C SER A 183 13.04 -3.94 -9.24
N HIS A 184 13.76 -4.47 -10.23
CA HIS A 184 14.15 -5.87 -10.25
C HIS A 184 15.13 -6.16 -9.10
N ILE A 185 14.99 -7.35 -8.51
CA ILE A 185 15.95 -7.84 -7.52
C ILE A 185 17.01 -8.64 -8.28
N VAL A 186 18.13 -7.99 -8.61
CA VAL A 186 19.19 -8.58 -9.45
C VAL A 186 19.78 -9.83 -8.79
N GLU A 187 19.90 -9.83 -7.48
CA GLU A 187 20.42 -10.96 -6.71
C GLU A 187 19.58 -12.23 -6.89
N LEU A 188 18.26 -12.16 -6.69
CA LEU A 188 17.35 -13.30 -6.93
C LEU A 188 17.22 -13.70 -8.41
N LYS A 189 17.69 -12.88 -9.36
CA LYS A 189 17.83 -13.30 -10.76
C LYS A 189 19.09 -14.14 -11.00
N ARG A 190 20.15 -13.88 -10.23
CA ARG A 190 21.45 -14.57 -10.35
C ARG A 190 21.47 -15.84 -9.51
N GLU A 191 20.90 -15.77 -8.31
CA GLU A 191 20.83 -16.84 -7.30
C GLU A 191 19.35 -17.10 -6.94
N PRO A 192 18.54 -17.65 -7.86
CA PRO A 192 17.13 -17.91 -7.62
C PRO A 192 16.87 -18.87 -6.46
N GLU A 193 17.82 -19.75 -6.13
CA GLU A 193 17.78 -20.69 -5.02
C GLU A 193 17.60 -20.01 -3.65
N LYS A 194 18.03 -18.75 -3.51
CA LYS A 194 17.79 -17.95 -2.30
C LYS A 194 16.30 -17.78 -1.99
N ALA A 195 15.42 -17.86 -2.98
CA ALA A 195 13.98 -17.77 -2.77
C ALA A 195 13.32 -19.10 -2.38
N LEU A 196 14.02 -20.24 -2.44
CA LEU A 196 13.46 -21.56 -2.12
C LEU A 196 12.80 -21.66 -0.73
N PRO A 197 13.37 -21.07 0.35
CA PRO A 197 12.73 -21.10 1.66
C PRO A 197 11.30 -20.55 1.68
N ILE A 198 10.97 -19.64 0.75
CA ILE A 198 9.62 -19.10 0.60
C ILE A 198 8.83 -19.97 -0.39
N LEU A 199 9.39 -20.23 -1.57
CA LEU A 199 8.65 -20.82 -2.69
C LEU A 199 8.30 -22.30 -2.50
N SER A 200 9.15 -23.09 -1.85
CA SER A 200 8.91 -24.53 -1.64
C SER A 200 7.89 -24.80 -0.52
N ALA A 201 7.52 -23.79 0.26
CA ALA A 201 6.60 -23.90 1.38
C ALA A 201 5.15 -23.47 1.05
N LEU A 202 4.91 -22.95 -0.16
CA LEU A 202 3.63 -22.41 -0.63
C LEU A 202 2.93 -23.35 -1.62
#